data_AF-A0A938H178-F1
#
_entry.id   AF-A0A938H178-F1
#
_cell.length_a   1.000
_cell.length_b   1.000
_cell.length_c   1.000
_cell.angle_alpha   90.00
_cell.angle_beta   90.00
_cell.angle_gamma   90.00
#
_symmetry.space_group_name_H-M   'P 1'
#
loop_
_entity.id
_entity.type
_entity.pdbx_description
1 polymer ?
#
loop_
_entity_poly.entity_id
_entity_poly.type
_entity_poly.pdbx_seq_one_letter_code
_entity_poly.pdbx_strand_id
1 'polypeptide(L)' 'MRMDFSLLEPRDAYTWMAATIMPRPIAWVATISPDGRTNLAPFSFFQGVTANPPTLMFVPVNTRDGTK' A
#
# COMPACT_ATOMS: atom_id res chain seq x y z
N MET A 1 17.29 16.55 -11.89
CA MET A 1 15.89 17.01 -11.84
C MET A 1 15.52 17.21 -10.38
N ARG A 2 15.02 18.39 -9.99
CA ARG A 2 14.51 18.65 -8.63
C ARG A 2 12.99 18.74 -8.73
N MET A 3 12.28 17.92 -7.97
CA MET A 3 10.83 17.94 -7.87
C MET A 3 10.41 18.41 -6.48
N ASP A 4 9.42 19.29 -6.42
CA ASP A 4 8.76 19.72 -5.19
C ASP A 4 7.41 19.02 -5.09
N PHE A 5 7.29 18.07 -4.15
CA PHE A 5 6.07 17.27 -3.98
C PHE A 5 4.91 18.09 -3.40
N SER A 6 5.16 19.26 -2.83
CA SER A 6 4.09 20.15 -2.34
C SER A 6 3.30 20.81 -3.47
N LEU A 7 3.85 20.81 -4.69
CA LEU A 7 3.25 21.40 -5.89
C LEU A 7 2.61 20.35 -6.82
N LEU A 8 2.65 19.07 -6.45
CA LEU A 8 2.10 17.98 -7.26
C LEU A 8 0.69 17.62 -6.81
N GLU A 9 -0.17 17.29 -7.77
CA GLU A 9 -1.43 16.62 -7.48
C GLU A 9 -1.15 15.24 -6.84
N PRO A 10 -1.99 14.77 -5.89
CA PRO A 10 -1.73 13.50 -5.18
C PRO A 10 -1.51 12.29 -6.08
N ARG A 11 -2.20 12.24 -7.23
CA ARG A 11 -2.04 11.17 -8.23
C ARG A 11 -0.65 11.17 -8.88
N ASP A 12 -0.11 12.35 -9.16
CA ASP A 12 1.21 12.48 -9.79
C ASP A 12 2.30 12.16 -8.78
N ALA A 13 2.16 12.64 -7.54
CA ALA A 13 3.03 12.25 -6.44
C ALA A 13 3.05 10.72 -6.23
N TYR A 14 1.87 10.08 -6.22
CA TYR A 14 1.76 8.62 -6.15
C TYR A 14 2.49 7.93 -7.31
N THR A 15 2.30 8.43 -8.54
CA THR A 15 2.93 7.87 -9.74
C THR A 15 4.45 7.93 -9.63
N TRP A 16 4.98 9.08 -9.20
CA TRP A 16 6.42 9.25 -8.96
C TRP A 16 6.95 8.34 -7.86
N MET A 17 6.25 8.23 -6.72
CA MET A 17 6.64 7.32 -5.64
C MET A 17 6.65 5.86 -6.12
N ALA A 18 5.62 5.42 -6.82
CA ALA A 18 5.52 4.07 -7.36
C ALA A 18 6.55 3.80 -8.47
N ALA A 19 6.99 4.82 -9.20
CA ALA A 19 8.04 4.66 -10.21
C ALA A 19 9.46 4.68 -9.63
N THR A 20 9.67 5.33 -8.48
CA THR A 20 11.03 5.54 -7.94
C THR A 20 11.36 4.62 -6.77
N ILE A 21 10.37 4.19 -5.99
CA ILE A 21 10.55 3.25 -4.89
C ILE A 21 10.37 1.84 -5.46
N MET A 22 11.48 1.23 -5.88
CA MET A 22 11.53 -0.11 -6.47
C MET A 22 12.83 -0.87 -6.11
N PRO A 23 12.83 -2.22 -6.14
CA PRO A 23 11.68 -3.12 -6.28
C PRO A 23 10.77 -3.07 -5.03
N ARG A 24 9.46 -3.30 -5.20
CA ARG A 24 8.52 -3.38 -4.07
C ARG A 24 8.09 -4.82 -3.82
N PRO A 25 8.28 -5.35 -2.60
CA PRO A 25 7.70 -6.63 -2.24
C PRO A 25 6.16 -6.50 -2.28
N ILE A 26 5.49 -7.57 -2.69
CA ILE A 26 4.02 -7.61 -2.78
C ILE A 26 3.51 -8.51 -1.64
N ALA A 27 2.73 -7.93 -0.73
CA ALA A 27 1.98 -8.69 0.26
C ALA A 27 0.62 -9.09 -0.33
N TRP A 28 0.36 -10.41 -0.37
CA TRP A 28 -0.97 -10.94 -0.60
C TRP A 28 -1.70 -11.05 0.75
N VAL A 29 -2.69 -10.19 0.98
CA VAL A 29 -3.40 -10.14 2.26
C VAL A 29 -4.78 -10.78 2.08
N ALA A 30 -5.02 -11.85 2.84
CA ALA A 30 -6.31 -12.53 2.90
C ALA A 30 -7.13 -12.03 4.09
N THR A 31 -8.44 -11.85 3.90
CA THR A 31 -9.38 -11.49 4.97
C THR A 31 -10.67 -12.30 4.83
N ILE A 32 -11.43 -12.36 5.93
CA ILE A 32 -12.77 -12.94 5.97
C ILE A 32 -13.70 -11.87 6.54
N SER A 33 -14.78 -11.57 5.85
CA SER A 33 -15.79 -10.61 6.30
C SER A 33 -16.67 -11.20 7.41
N PRO A 34 -17.45 -10.37 8.13
CA PRO A 34 -18.35 -10.86 9.17
C PRO A 34 -19.42 -11.85 8.68
N ASP A 35 -19.81 -11.79 7.41
CA ASP A 35 -20.71 -12.74 6.74
C ASP A 35 -20.00 -13.98 6.17
N GLY A 36 -18.71 -14.16 6.47
CA GLY A 36 -17.93 -15.34 6.10
C GLY A 36 -17.38 -15.33 4.67
N ARG A 37 -17.47 -14.21 3.94
CA ARG A 37 -16.92 -14.12 2.57
C ARG A 37 -15.42 -13.93 2.63
N THR A 38 -14.70 -14.71 1.83
CA THR A 38 -13.24 -14.60 1.69
C THR A 38 -12.87 -13.47 0.73
N ASN A 39 -11.76 -12.80 1.02
CA ASN A 39 -11.15 -11.79 0.16
C ASN A 39 -9.63 -12.00 0.12
N LEU A 40 -9.03 -11.68 -1.02
CA LEU A 40 -7.59 -11.75 -1.22
C LEU A 40 -7.16 -10.60 -2.15
N ALA A 41 -6.26 -9.74 -1.69
CA ALA A 41 -5.79 -8.60 -2.47
C ALA A 41 -4.27 -8.38 -2.36
N PRO A 42 -3.60 -7.93 -3.44
CA PRO A 42 -2.18 -7.61 -3.43
C PRO A 42 -1.91 -6.16 -3.03
N PHE A 43 -0.90 -5.94 -2.17
CA PHE A 43 -0.46 -4.62 -1.73
C PHE A 43 1.06 -4.48 -1.91
N SER A 44 1.49 -3.48 -2.70
CA SER A 44 2.92 -3.21 -2.93
C SER A 44 3.51 -2.14 -2.00
N PHE A 45 2.70 -1.43 -1.23
CA PHE A 45 3.15 -0.52 -0.18
C PHE A 45 3.28 -1.35 1.11
N PHE A 46 4.28 -2.23 1.13
CA PHE A 46 4.50 -3.24 2.15
C PHE A 46 5.96 -3.25 2.62
N GLN A 47 6.17 -3.36 3.94
CA GLN A 47 7.50 -3.50 4.53
C GLN A 47 7.45 -4.17 5.92
N GLY A 48 8.59 -4.74 6.34
CA GLY A 48 8.82 -5.07 7.76
C GLY A 48 9.06 -3.80 8.58
N VAL A 49 8.64 -3.81 9.85
CA VAL A 49 8.77 -2.67 10.77
C VAL A 49 9.81 -2.97 11.86
N THR A 50 9.63 -4.06 12.58
CA THR A 50 10.60 -4.53 13.59
C THR A 50 10.49 -6.04 13.75
N ALA A 51 11.58 -6.69 14.16
CA ALA A 51 11.61 -8.13 14.42
C ALA A 51 11.22 -8.48 15.86
N ASN A 52 11.24 -7.52 16.79
CA ASN A 52 10.88 -7.75 18.19
C ASN A 52 10.09 -6.56 18.78
N PRO A 53 8.77 -6.70 19.01
CA PRO A 53 7.94 -7.83 18.57
C PRO A 53 7.83 -7.87 17.03
N PRO A 54 7.70 -9.04 16.38
CA PRO A 54 7.55 -9.14 14.93
C PRO A 54 6.39 -8.28 14.44
N THR A 55 6.69 -7.26 13.64
CA THR A 55 5.74 -6.25 13.16
C THR A 55 6.01 -5.93 11.71
N LEU A 56 4.94 -5.81 10.92
CA LEU A 56 4.96 -5.40 9.51
C LEU A 56 3.90 -4.34 9.27
N MET A 57 4.00 -3.65 8.14
CA MET A 57 3.04 -2.65 7.70
C MET A 57 2.69 -2.87 6.23
N PHE A 58 1.41 -2.76 5.91
CA PHE A 58 0.93 -2.59 4.55
C PHE A 58 -0.12 -1.47 4.51
N VAL A 59 -0.24 -0.78 3.37
CA VAL A 59 -1.16 0.36 3.22
C VAL A 59 -2.28 0.02 2.23
N PRO A 60 -3.51 -0.20 2.70
CA PRO A 60 -4.68 -0.25 1.84
C PRO A 60 -5.05 1.18 1.41
N VAL A 61 -4.97 1.47 0.11
CA VAL A 61 -5.20 2.81 -0.44
C VAL A 61 -6.69 3.09 -0.74
N ASN A 62 -7.53 2.05 -0.70
CA ASN A 62 -8.94 2.16 -1.04
C ASN A 62 -9.78 2.50 0.21
N THR A 63 -10.92 3.14 -0.03
CA THR A 63 -11.98 3.30 0.99
C THR A 63 -12.54 1.95 1.41
N ARG A 64 -13.32 1.92 2.51
CA ARG A 64 -13.87 0.69 3.10
C ARG A 64 -14.72 -0.14 2.13
N ASP A 65 -15.38 0.50 1.17
CA ASP A 65 -16.18 -0.09 0.10
C ASP A 65 -15.36 -0.45 -1.16
N GLY A 66 -14.05 -0.21 -1.15
CA GLY A 66 -13.14 -0.59 -2.22
C GLY A 66 -13.00 0.44 -3.33
N THR A 67 -13.62 1.62 -3.21
CA THR A 67 -13.41 2.73 -4.16
C THR A 67 -12.05 3.41 -3.95
N LYS A 68 -11.52 4.03 -5.01
CA LYS A 68 -10.28 4.81 -4.96
C LYS A 68 -10.60 6.29 -4.78
#